data_AF-A0A2S5GAT0-F1
#
_entry.id   AF-A0A2S5GAT0-F1
#
_cell.length_a   1.000
_cell.length_b   1.000
_cell.length_c   1.000
_cell.angle_alpha   90.00
_cell.angle_beta   90.00
_cell.angle_gamma   90.00
#
_symmetry.space_group_name_H-M   'P 1'
#
loop_
_entity.id
_entity.type
_entity.pdbx_description
1 polymer ?
#
loop_
_entity_poly.entity_id
_entity_poly.type
_entity_poly.pdbx_seq_one_letter_code
_entity_poly.pdbx_strand_id
1 'polypeptide(L)'
;MPAERIDKGWSLNRGTDELNKAIDIANKVEVDSAVAVNTANESKNQSQNALTKADNVQLQFNEVVIDGDSSVEAAQARVDAIGNVNPTLKARLDRESQKMGYIRYGKLTYPSEFSHPGVDIYRDVTGRIHHNFDLKQYLIGDLDIYFDSVNGNDTLGNGTLSNPFRTLNKAKDTAKVAAEPKIIIKGLSEIVELGQFNKGNNTREVMPEGKIISIIPFNDKNKFKFINGRNSNTLTWVSSDGIYKTTRNLVSNVMDFTYLDVNGVPIPFEKKTTLELCVETPFSYYTNGTELWVNRNGSVPDTNVWAILTTANYTWDISGSTLYLKDVEFYSGSDVYGNCDIKGNLASVFVGDNVTYWGGLIHSVNNNNGDNGLSIEGVGRVYNFNSKATYNGKDGFNYHYNTIDLVDRRKCTVFEFECEAYEQGRYKTLSNNNATTAHEGVTIFRVSCIGYDTYGPVCADVNGCNIYMVDCHMRECLAKDLGVGRHAAYYFDNVNAQSNGVAYLENCSGGGVSNYAIGTDNTFDIKILKFEGSGRILNSTWSKITQVEGIV
;
A
#
# COMPACT_ATOMS: atom_id res chain seq x y z
N MET A 1 73.01 50.65 -58.83
CA MET A 1 74.21 50.40 -59.64
C MET A 1 75.42 50.72 -58.78
N PRO A 2 76.48 49.89 -58.75
CA PRO A 2 77.70 50.19 -58.03
C PRO A 2 78.31 51.50 -58.53
N ALA A 3 78.87 52.32 -57.65
CA ALA A 3 79.63 53.50 -58.08
C ALA A 3 80.84 53.04 -58.91
N GLU A 4 81.01 53.60 -60.11
CA GLU A 4 82.18 53.34 -60.96
C GLU A 4 83.40 54.07 -60.35
N ARG A 5 84.57 53.43 -60.38
CA ARG A 5 85.80 54.04 -59.88
C ARG A 5 86.31 55.09 -60.87
N ILE A 6 86.79 56.21 -60.36
CA ILE A 6 87.43 57.26 -61.17
C ILE A 6 88.68 56.70 -61.85
N ASP A 7 88.77 56.82 -63.17
CA ASP A 7 89.93 56.41 -63.97
C ASP A 7 90.89 57.60 -64.23
N LYS A 8 92.20 57.32 -64.27
CA LYS A 8 93.25 58.33 -64.54
C LYS A 8 93.13 58.98 -65.92
N GLY A 9 92.49 58.33 -66.89
CA GLY A 9 92.26 58.85 -68.23
C GLY A 9 91.02 59.73 -68.38
N TRP A 10 90.24 59.93 -67.31
CA TRP A 10 89.04 60.77 -67.35
C TRP A 10 89.39 62.26 -67.32
N SER A 11 88.57 63.06 -68.01
CA SER A 11 88.61 64.51 -67.82
C SER A 11 88.19 64.86 -66.40
N LEU A 12 88.72 65.98 -65.87
CA LEU A 12 88.41 66.47 -64.53
C LEU A 12 86.88 66.55 -64.30
N ASN A 13 86.14 67.03 -65.30
CA ASN A 13 84.68 67.15 -65.25
C ASN A 13 83.98 65.79 -65.07
N ARG A 14 84.42 64.74 -65.77
CA ARG A 14 83.84 63.40 -65.61
C ARG A 14 84.11 62.83 -64.21
N GLY A 15 85.29 63.10 -63.65
CA GLY A 15 85.63 62.74 -62.27
C GLY A 15 84.74 63.45 -61.25
N THR A 16 84.46 64.74 -61.45
CA THR A 16 83.54 65.51 -60.62
C THR A 16 82.11 64.96 -60.66
N ASP A 17 81.61 64.60 -61.84
CA ASP A 17 80.24 64.06 -61.99
C ASP A 17 80.07 62.72 -61.24
N GLU A 18 81.04 61.82 -61.30
CA GLU A 18 80.98 60.55 -60.57
C GLU A 18 81.14 60.72 -59.06
N LEU A 19 81.93 61.70 -58.60
CA LEU A 19 81.98 62.06 -57.18
C LEU A 19 80.63 62.57 -56.67
N ASN A 20 79.97 63.44 -57.44
CA ASN A 20 78.65 63.95 -57.08
C ASN A 20 77.60 62.82 -57.02
N LYS A 21 77.62 61.88 -57.97
CA LYS A 21 76.76 60.68 -57.91
C LYS A 21 77.03 59.81 -56.69
N ALA A 22 78.30 59.61 -56.32
CA ALA A 22 78.66 58.85 -55.13
C ALA A 22 78.18 59.54 -53.84
N ILE A 23 78.26 60.86 -53.78
CA ILE A 23 77.72 61.67 -52.67
C ILE A 23 76.19 61.53 -52.60
N ASP A 24 75.49 61.63 -53.73
CA ASP A 24 74.03 61.47 -53.77
C ASP A 24 73.59 60.07 -53.32
N ILE A 25 74.32 59.03 -53.73
CA ILE A 25 74.07 57.65 -53.28
C ILE A 25 74.34 57.53 -51.77
N ALA A 26 75.43 58.08 -51.26
CA ALA A 26 75.76 58.03 -49.84
C ALA A 26 74.69 58.73 -48.99
N ASN A 27 74.26 59.93 -49.40
CA ASN A 27 73.18 60.68 -48.75
C ASN A 27 71.87 59.89 -48.78
N LYS A 28 71.55 59.26 -49.91
CA LYS A 28 70.35 58.41 -50.02
C LYS A 28 70.43 57.19 -49.11
N VAL A 29 71.58 56.52 -49.03
CA VAL A 29 71.80 55.37 -48.14
C VAL A 29 71.65 55.77 -46.66
N GLU A 30 72.15 56.94 -46.28
CA GLU A 30 71.97 57.47 -44.92
C GLU A 30 70.49 57.67 -44.59
N VAL A 31 69.72 58.29 -45.51
CA VAL A 31 68.28 58.48 -45.36
C VAL A 31 67.55 57.14 -45.32
N ASP A 32 67.81 56.23 -46.26
CA ASP A 32 67.18 54.92 -46.33
C ASP A 32 67.51 54.08 -45.07
N SER A 33 68.74 54.19 -44.55
CA SER A 33 69.16 53.54 -43.30
C SER A 33 68.41 54.11 -42.09
N ALA A 34 68.23 55.43 -42.01
CA ALA A 34 67.44 56.04 -40.94
C ALA A 34 65.97 55.60 -41.00
N VAL A 35 65.38 55.53 -42.19
CA VAL A 35 64.01 55.03 -42.39
C VAL A 35 63.88 53.55 -41.97
N ALA A 36 64.85 52.72 -42.33
CA ALA A 36 64.85 51.30 -41.93
C ALA A 36 64.92 51.14 -40.40
N VAL A 37 65.77 51.94 -39.72
CA VAL A 37 65.88 51.93 -38.25
C VAL A 37 64.55 52.36 -37.60
N ASN A 38 63.92 53.43 -38.10
CA ASN A 38 62.62 53.88 -37.58
C ASN A 38 61.53 52.82 -37.77
N THR A 39 61.46 52.21 -38.95
CA THR A 39 60.48 51.15 -39.26
C THR A 39 60.67 49.92 -38.36
N ALA A 40 61.93 49.54 -38.09
CA ALA A 40 62.24 48.44 -37.18
C ALA A 40 61.83 48.75 -35.73
N ASN A 41 62.03 49.99 -35.28
CA ASN A 41 61.64 50.42 -33.94
C ASN A 41 60.11 50.46 -33.77
N GLU A 42 59.37 50.94 -34.77
CA GLU A 42 57.89 50.92 -34.76
C GLU A 42 57.35 49.48 -34.70
N SER A 43 57.91 48.58 -35.51
CA SER A 43 57.52 47.16 -35.51
C SER A 43 57.74 46.51 -34.15
N LYS A 44 58.87 46.78 -33.50
CA LYS A 44 59.19 46.29 -32.16
C LYS A 44 58.15 46.74 -31.13
N ASN A 45 57.75 48.02 -31.16
CA ASN A 45 56.74 48.56 -30.24
C ASN A 45 55.36 47.92 -30.47
N GLN A 46 54.97 47.70 -31.73
CA GLN A 46 53.70 47.02 -32.03
C GLN A 46 53.68 45.57 -31.53
N SER A 47 54.78 44.82 -31.70
CA SER A 47 54.87 43.45 -31.19
C SER A 47 54.80 43.38 -29.66
N GLN A 48 55.43 44.33 -28.96
CA GLN A 48 55.34 44.40 -27.49
C GLN A 48 53.91 44.67 -27.02
N ASN A 49 53.20 45.61 -27.66
CA ASN A 49 51.80 45.89 -27.36
C ASN A 49 50.89 44.67 -27.62
N ALA A 50 51.15 43.89 -28.66
CA ALA A 50 50.41 42.68 -28.96
C ALA A 50 50.62 41.60 -27.87
N LEU A 51 51.86 41.41 -27.42
CA LEU A 51 52.18 40.49 -26.33
C LEU A 51 51.44 40.87 -25.03
N THR A 52 51.50 42.14 -24.64
CA THR A 52 50.78 42.63 -23.45
C THR A 52 49.27 42.42 -23.55
N LYS A 53 48.67 42.58 -24.73
CA LYS A 53 47.24 42.29 -24.92
C LYS A 53 46.93 40.81 -24.83
N ALA A 54 47.76 39.95 -25.41
CA ALA A 54 47.59 38.50 -25.33
C ALA A 54 47.67 38.01 -23.87
N ASP A 55 48.65 38.51 -23.11
CA ASP A 55 48.80 38.17 -21.68
C ASP A 55 47.57 38.61 -20.86
N ASN A 56 47.04 39.82 -21.12
CA ASN A 56 45.83 40.30 -20.44
C ASN A 56 44.59 39.48 -20.79
N VAL A 57 44.41 39.10 -22.06
CA VAL A 57 43.31 38.22 -22.45
C VAL A 57 43.41 36.86 -21.77
N GLN A 58 44.63 36.30 -21.65
CA GLN A 58 44.85 35.05 -20.93
C GLN A 58 44.50 35.17 -19.45
N LEU A 59 44.87 36.28 -18.80
CA LEU A 59 44.50 36.56 -17.40
C LEU A 59 42.98 36.64 -17.22
N GLN A 60 42.29 37.41 -18.07
CA GLN A 60 40.84 37.52 -18.02
C GLN A 60 40.14 36.17 -18.27
N PHE A 61 40.67 35.36 -19.21
CA PHE A 61 40.12 34.05 -19.49
C PHE A 61 40.31 33.07 -18.33
N ASN A 62 41.47 33.15 -17.64
CA ASN A 62 41.72 32.36 -16.45
C ASN A 62 40.78 32.74 -15.31
N GLU A 63 40.35 34.00 -15.18
CA GLU A 63 39.39 34.43 -14.16
C GLU A 63 37.95 33.97 -14.43
N VAL A 64 37.54 33.86 -15.70
CA VAL A 64 36.18 33.44 -16.10
C VAL A 64 35.90 31.94 -15.81
N VAL A 65 36.92 31.12 -15.57
CA VAL A 65 36.83 29.64 -15.56
C VAL A 65 37.18 29.00 -14.21
N ILE A 66 37.08 29.71 -13.07
CA ILE A 66 37.58 29.14 -11.80
C ILE A 66 36.55 28.34 -11.01
N ASP A 67 35.25 28.68 -10.99
CA ASP A 67 34.27 27.91 -10.21
C ASP A 67 32.92 27.75 -10.94
N GLY A 68 32.75 26.63 -11.65
CA GLY A 68 31.57 26.29 -12.44
C GLY A 68 30.25 26.09 -11.68
N ASP A 69 30.12 26.57 -10.44
CA ASP A 69 28.90 26.47 -9.59
C ASP A 69 28.56 27.81 -8.88
N SER A 70 29.11 28.94 -9.37
CA SER A 70 29.06 30.25 -8.70
C SER A 70 27.91 31.18 -9.14
N SER A 71 27.02 30.74 -10.03
CA SER A 71 25.87 31.56 -10.43
C SER A 71 24.76 31.54 -9.37
N VAL A 72 23.97 32.61 -9.31
CA VAL A 72 22.82 32.70 -8.39
C VAL A 72 21.77 31.63 -8.69
N GLU A 73 21.64 31.23 -9.95
CA GLU A 73 20.78 30.14 -10.42
C GLU A 73 21.27 28.79 -9.91
N ALA A 74 22.58 28.53 -9.95
CA ALA A 74 23.19 27.33 -9.38
C ALA A 74 22.98 27.27 -7.85
N ALA A 75 23.11 28.42 -7.17
CA ALA A 75 22.83 28.52 -5.74
C ALA A 75 21.36 28.21 -5.39
N GLN A 76 20.41 28.71 -6.17
CA GLN A 76 18.98 28.40 -6.01
C GLN A 76 18.68 26.93 -6.33
N ALA A 77 19.30 26.38 -7.38
CA ALA A 77 19.09 25.00 -7.81
C ALA A 77 19.64 23.95 -6.81
N ARG A 78 20.47 24.35 -5.84
CA ARG A 78 20.94 23.48 -4.73
C ARG A 78 19.90 23.26 -3.64
N VAL A 79 18.84 24.06 -3.60
CA VAL A 79 17.73 23.90 -2.64
C VAL A 79 16.74 22.88 -3.20
N ASP A 80 16.46 21.82 -2.44
CA ASP A 80 15.48 20.80 -2.83
C ASP A 80 14.03 21.23 -2.56
N ALA A 81 13.06 20.42 -2.98
CA ALA A 81 11.63 20.71 -2.86
C ALA A 81 11.11 20.85 -1.41
N ILE A 82 11.90 20.41 -0.41
CA ILE A 82 11.57 20.51 1.01
C ILE A 82 12.44 21.55 1.74
N GLY A 83 13.24 22.32 1.00
CA GLY A 83 14.00 23.45 1.50
C GLY A 83 15.43 23.14 1.97
N ASN A 84 15.97 21.94 1.75
CA ASN A 84 17.35 21.63 2.15
C ASN A 84 18.35 22.15 1.12
N VAL A 85 19.37 22.87 1.60
CA VAL A 85 20.47 23.36 0.78
C VAL A 85 21.55 22.28 0.62
N ASN A 86 21.85 21.89 -0.62
CA ASN A 86 22.90 20.92 -0.93
C ASN A 86 24.26 21.63 -1.20
N PRO A 87 25.41 20.97 -0.94
CA PRO A 87 26.72 21.59 -1.17
C PRO A 87 26.98 21.96 -2.64
N THR A 88 26.53 21.12 -3.56
CA THR A 88 26.64 21.30 -5.02
C THR A 88 25.34 20.86 -5.71
N LEU A 89 25.09 21.36 -6.93
CA LEU A 89 23.95 20.89 -7.72
C LEU A 89 24.05 19.38 -7.99
N LYS A 90 25.26 18.87 -8.24
CA LYS A 90 25.51 17.43 -8.40
C LYS A 90 25.11 16.65 -7.14
N ALA A 91 25.44 17.11 -5.94
CA ALA A 91 25.07 16.43 -4.70
C ALA A 91 23.55 16.37 -4.50
N ARG A 92 22.82 17.40 -4.94
CA ARG A 92 21.35 17.37 -4.98
C ARG A 92 20.87 16.33 -6.00
N LEU A 93 21.35 16.40 -7.24
CA LEU A 93 20.93 15.50 -8.32
C LEU A 93 21.28 14.04 -8.03
N ASP A 94 22.45 13.76 -7.45
CA ASP A 94 22.84 12.40 -7.03
C ASP A 94 21.89 11.90 -5.93
N ARG A 95 21.53 12.74 -4.95
CA ARG A 95 20.58 12.38 -3.89
C ARG A 95 19.17 12.14 -4.42
N GLU A 96 18.68 13.01 -5.31
CA GLU A 96 17.38 12.86 -5.96
C GLU A 96 17.36 11.65 -6.91
N SER A 97 18.44 11.43 -7.66
CA SER A 97 18.60 10.27 -8.55
C SER A 97 18.76 8.98 -7.77
N GLN A 98 19.38 8.98 -6.59
CA GLN A 98 19.39 7.84 -5.69
C GLN A 98 17.97 7.56 -5.21
N LYS A 99 17.24 8.56 -4.71
CA LYS A 99 15.82 8.42 -4.33
C LYS A 99 14.96 7.85 -5.46
N MET A 100 15.18 8.27 -6.71
CA MET A 100 14.47 7.75 -7.88
C MET A 100 14.99 6.38 -8.37
N GLY A 101 16.29 6.10 -8.21
CA GLY A 101 16.93 4.86 -8.65
C GLY A 101 16.53 3.62 -7.86
N TYR A 102 15.94 3.79 -6.68
CA TYR A 102 15.40 2.68 -5.87
C TYR A 102 13.96 2.31 -6.22
N ILE A 103 13.25 3.13 -7.00
CA ILE A 103 11.91 2.80 -7.48
C ILE A 103 12.08 1.99 -8.77
N ARG A 104 11.91 0.67 -8.66
CA ARG A 104 11.93 -0.23 -9.81
C ARG A 104 10.68 -0.04 -10.65
N TYR A 105 10.82 0.55 -11.83
CA TYR A 105 9.77 0.67 -12.83
C TYR A 105 9.69 -0.57 -13.71
N GLY A 106 8.50 -0.85 -14.26
CA GLY A 106 8.22 -2.03 -15.06
C GLY A 106 7.86 -3.25 -14.20
N LYS A 107 8.08 -4.46 -14.72
CA LYS A 107 7.76 -5.71 -14.03
C LYS A 107 8.64 -5.89 -12.80
N LEU A 108 8.05 -6.05 -11.62
CA LEU A 108 8.79 -6.38 -10.40
C LEU A 108 9.07 -7.90 -10.37
N THR A 109 10.20 -8.27 -9.79
CA THR A 109 10.64 -9.67 -9.71
C THR A 109 10.50 -10.17 -8.28
N TYR A 110 9.78 -11.26 -8.09
CA TYR A 110 9.64 -11.92 -6.80
C TYR A 110 10.96 -12.53 -6.33
N PRO A 111 11.18 -12.63 -4.99
CA PRO A 111 12.29 -13.40 -4.45
C PRO A 111 12.35 -14.81 -5.04
N SER A 112 13.52 -15.23 -5.50
CA SER A 112 13.70 -16.50 -6.23
C SER A 112 13.38 -17.74 -5.40
N GLU A 113 13.43 -17.64 -4.07
CA GLU A 113 13.08 -18.70 -3.13
C GLU A 113 11.57 -18.85 -2.90
N PHE A 114 10.74 -17.94 -3.43
CA PHE A 114 9.29 -17.99 -3.25
C PHE A 114 8.61 -18.64 -4.45
N SER A 115 7.57 -19.42 -4.18
CA SER A 115 6.65 -19.87 -5.21
C SER A 115 5.96 -18.66 -5.84
N HIS A 116 5.91 -18.61 -7.17
CA HIS A 116 5.26 -17.51 -7.88
C HIS A 116 3.76 -17.46 -7.52
N PRO A 117 3.18 -16.29 -7.18
CA PRO A 117 1.79 -16.21 -6.72
C PRO A 117 0.74 -16.43 -7.83
N GLY A 118 1.18 -16.56 -9.07
CA GLY A 118 0.31 -16.59 -10.25
C GLY A 118 -0.18 -15.20 -10.68
N VAL A 119 0.38 -14.14 -10.09
CA VAL A 119 0.14 -12.73 -10.41
C VAL A 119 1.49 -12.11 -10.72
N ASP A 120 1.61 -11.34 -11.81
CA ASP A 120 2.72 -10.43 -12.00
C ASP A 120 2.30 -9.02 -11.59
N ILE A 121 3.22 -8.29 -10.96
CA ILE A 121 3.02 -6.88 -10.61
C ILE A 121 3.99 -5.97 -11.39
N TYR A 122 3.52 -4.77 -11.72
CA TYR A 122 4.23 -3.80 -12.54
C TYR A 122 4.13 -2.43 -11.90
N ARG A 123 5.23 -1.71 -11.79
CA ARG A 123 5.21 -0.31 -11.37
C ARG A 123 5.27 0.61 -12.58
N ASP A 124 4.27 1.45 -12.76
CA ASP A 124 4.24 2.42 -13.84
C ASP A 124 5.11 3.66 -13.55
N VAL A 125 5.27 4.54 -14.55
CA VAL A 125 6.10 5.76 -14.45
C VAL A 125 5.60 6.77 -13.42
N THR A 126 4.39 6.62 -12.89
CA THR A 126 3.84 7.45 -11.80
C THR A 126 4.17 6.87 -10.42
N GLY A 127 4.76 5.68 -10.38
CA GLY A 127 5.08 4.94 -9.16
C GLY A 127 3.95 4.00 -8.71
N ARG A 128 2.79 4.02 -9.39
CA ARG A 128 1.64 3.16 -9.06
C ARG A 128 1.92 1.72 -9.49
N ILE A 129 1.56 0.77 -8.63
CA ILE A 129 1.66 -0.65 -8.93
C ILE A 129 0.35 -1.13 -9.58
N HIS A 130 0.47 -2.00 -10.57
CA HIS A 130 -0.59 -2.67 -11.30
C HIS A 130 -0.35 -4.18 -11.28
N HIS A 131 -1.37 -4.98 -11.58
CA HIS A 131 -1.24 -6.42 -11.72
C HIS A 131 -1.82 -6.92 -13.05
N ASN A 132 -1.43 -8.12 -13.49
CA ASN A 132 -1.99 -8.79 -14.66
C ASN A 132 -3.08 -9.83 -14.33
N PHE A 133 -3.47 -9.98 -13.06
CA PHE A 133 -4.50 -10.93 -12.67
C PHE A 133 -5.85 -10.60 -13.33
N ASP A 134 -6.41 -11.55 -14.09
CA ASP A 134 -7.70 -11.37 -14.77
C ASP A 134 -8.87 -11.71 -13.84
N LEU A 135 -9.45 -10.69 -13.21
CA LEU A 135 -10.65 -10.85 -12.38
C LEU A 135 -11.91 -11.16 -13.21
N LYS A 136 -11.93 -10.82 -14.51
CA LYS A 136 -13.11 -11.00 -15.36
C LYS A 136 -13.43 -12.46 -15.61
N GLN A 137 -12.45 -13.36 -15.48
CA GLN A 137 -12.66 -14.80 -15.61
C GLN A 137 -13.69 -15.35 -14.60
N TYR A 138 -13.87 -14.68 -13.46
CA TYR A 138 -14.85 -15.07 -12.42
C TYR A 138 -16.23 -14.42 -12.62
N LEU A 139 -16.36 -13.51 -13.59
CA LEU A 139 -17.62 -12.87 -13.95
C LEU A 139 -18.35 -13.56 -15.10
N ILE A 140 -17.82 -14.69 -15.57
CA ILE A 140 -18.38 -15.49 -16.66
C ILE A 140 -18.76 -16.86 -16.09
N GLY A 141 -20.06 -17.11 -15.98
CA GLY A 141 -20.63 -18.37 -15.50
C GLY A 141 -21.42 -19.07 -16.59
N ASP A 142 -21.60 -20.38 -16.41
CA ASP A 142 -22.45 -21.22 -17.25
C ASP A 142 -23.94 -21.11 -16.80
N LEU A 143 -24.17 -20.69 -15.56
CA LEU A 143 -25.49 -20.47 -14.96
C LEU A 143 -25.50 -19.21 -14.09
N ASP A 144 -26.52 -18.38 -14.27
CA ASP A 144 -26.84 -17.29 -13.34
C ASP A 144 -28.01 -17.70 -12.43
N ILE A 145 -27.87 -17.46 -11.13
CA ILE A 145 -28.92 -17.63 -10.12
C ILE A 145 -29.17 -16.30 -9.43
N TYR A 146 -30.43 -15.90 -9.33
CA TYR A 146 -30.83 -14.60 -8.79
C TYR A 146 -31.54 -14.76 -7.44
N PHE A 147 -31.27 -13.84 -6.53
CA PHE A 147 -32.02 -13.71 -5.28
C PHE A 147 -32.32 -12.24 -4.93
N ASP A 148 -33.44 -12.02 -4.24
CA ASP A 148 -33.92 -10.73 -3.80
C ASP A 148 -34.53 -10.86 -2.39
N SER A 149 -33.86 -10.27 -1.39
CA SER A 149 -34.31 -10.29 0.01
C SER A 149 -35.65 -9.57 0.24
N VAL A 150 -36.05 -8.67 -0.66
CA VAL A 150 -37.26 -7.84 -0.53
C VAL A 150 -38.43 -8.39 -1.35
N ASN A 151 -38.18 -8.89 -2.56
CA ASN A 151 -39.27 -9.35 -3.45
C ASN A 151 -39.24 -10.84 -3.80
N GLY A 152 -38.17 -11.56 -3.50
CA GLY A 152 -38.01 -12.96 -3.93
C GLY A 152 -38.91 -13.97 -3.20
N ASN A 153 -38.84 -15.25 -3.55
CA ASN A 153 -39.60 -16.29 -2.88
C ASN A 153 -38.83 -17.62 -2.85
N ASP A 154 -38.57 -18.21 -1.70
CA ASP A 154 -37.82 -19.49 -1.63
C ASP A 154 -38.67 -20.73 -1.93
N THR A 155 -40.00 -20.60 -1.96
CA THR A 155 -40.93 -21.68 -2.29
C THR A 155 -41.34 -21.65 -3.76
N LEU A 156 -41.68 -20.46 -4.28
CA LEU A 156 -42.15 -20.28 -5.66
C LEU A 156 -41.09 -19.73 -6.61
N GLY A 157 -40.04 -19.11 -6.08
CA GLY A 157 -38.90 -18.64 -6.86
C GLY A 157 -38.17 -19.81 -7.50
N ASN A 158 -37.61 -19.58 -8.68
CA ASN A 158 -36.84 -20.57 -9.42
C ASN A 158 -35.41 -20.08 -9.70
N GLY A 159 -35.00 -18.97 -9.09
CA GLY A 159 -33.65 -18.43 -9.23
C GLY A 159 -33.42 -17.70 -10.55
N THR A 160 -34.46 -17.43 -11.34
CA THR A 160 -34.35 -16.58 -12.54
C THR A 160 -34.52 -15.10 -12.18
N LEU A 161 -34.09 -14.20 -13.05
CA LEU A 161 -34.23 -12.74 -12.83
C LEU A 161 -35.68 -12.30 -12.59
N SER A 162 -36.65 -12.90 -13.29
CA SER A 162 -38.07 -12.56 -13.14
C SER A 162 -38.76 -13.24 -11.96
N ASN A 163 -38.15 -14.30 -11.40
CA ASN A 163 -38.69 -15.04 -10.27
C ASN A 163 -37.55 -15.49 -9.33
N PRO A 164 -36.88 -14.51 -8.67
CA PRO A 164 -35.69 -14.76 -7.88
C PRO A 164 -36.03 -15.49 -6.58
N PHE A 165 -35.03 -16.19 -6.02
CA PHE A 165 -35.15 -16.71 -4.66
C PHE A 165 -35.22 -15.57 -3.63
N ARG A 166 -35.78 -15.83 -2.44
CA ARG A 166 -35.81 -14.85 -1.34
C ARG A 166 -34.45 -14.75 -0.65
N THR A 167 -33.78 -15.88 -0.47
CA THR A 167 -32.55 -15.94 0.33
C THR A 167 -31.34 -16.39 -0.49
N LEU A 168 -30.16 -15.91 -0.07
CA LEU A 168 -28.89 -16.44 -0.57
C LEU A 168 -28.76 -17.94 -0.31
N ASN A 169 -29.27 -18.45 0.81
CA ASN A 169 -29.18 -19.88 1.15
C ASN A 169 -29.88 -20.74 0.11
N LYS A 170 -31.08 -20.34 -0.31
CA LYS A 170 -31.78 -21.06 -1.37
C LYS A 170 -31.01 -21.01 -2.69
N ALA A 171 -30.45 -19.86 -3.04
CA ALA A 171 -29.62 -19.71 -4.24
C ALA A 171 -28.36 -20.61 -4.19
N LYS A 172 -27.65 -20.65 -3.05
CA LYS A 172 -26.49 -21.53 -2.84
C LYS A 172 -26.88 -23.00 -2.92
N ASP A 173 -27.96 -23.42 -2.26
CA ASP A 173 -28.41 -24.81 -2.30
C ASP A 173 -28.75 -25.26 -3.72
N THR A 174 -29.34 -24.38 -4.53
CA THR A 174 -29.54 -24.61 -5.97
C THR A 174 -28.20 -24.69 -6.72
N ALA A 175 -27.26 -23.78 -6.44
CA ALA A 175 -25.93 -23.80 -7.08
C ALA A 175 -25.16 -25.09 -6.80
N LYS A 176 -25.23 -25.63 -5.58
CA LYS A 176 -24.52 -26.86 -5.18
C LYS A 176 -24.95 -28.07 -6.01
N VAL A 177 -26.23 -28.17 -6.34
CA VAL A 177 -26.78 -29.33 -7.07
C VAL A 177 -26.87 -29.11 -8.58
N ALA A 178 -26.59 -27.89 -9.06
CA ALA A 178 -26.55 -27.58 -10.47
C ALA A 178 -25.48 -28.40 -11.19
N ALA A 179 -25.68 -28.72 -12.47
CA ALA A 179 -24.71 -29.48 -13.26
C ALA A 179 -23.51 -28.61 -13.64
N GLU A 180 -23.74 -27.31 -13.79
CA GLU A 180 -22.82 -26.30 -14.28
C GLU A 180 -21.64 -26.09 -13.33
N PRO A 181 -20.38 -26.13 -13.83
CA PRO A 181 -19.21 -25.95 -12.97
C PRO A 181 -19.01 -24.50 -12.54
N LYS A 182 -19.39 -23.52 -13.37
CA LYS A 182 -19.27 -22.09 -13.07
C LYS A 182 -20.63 -21.45 -12.87
N ILE A 183 -20.89 -20.92 -11.68
CA ILE A 183 -22.19 -20.40 -11.30
C ILE A 183 -22.01 -19.00 -10.73
N ILE A 184 -22.84 -18.06 -11.19
CA ILE A 184 -22.88 -16.70 -10.63
C ILE A 184 -24.18 -16.53 -9.87
N ILE A 185 -24.08 -16.25 -8.58
CA ILE A 185 -25.20 -15.87 -7.74
C ILE A 185 -25.27 -14.34 -7.69
N LYS A 186 -26.37 -13.77 -8.19
CA LYS A 186 -26.58 -12.33 -8.34
C LYS A 186 -27.63 -11.82 -7.36
N GLY A 187 -27.22 -10.91 -6.47
CA GLY A 187 -28.12 -10.24 -5.53
C GLY A 187 -28.82 -9.04 -6.17
N LEU A 188 -30.14 -9.02 -6.19
CA LEU A 188 -30.94 -7.90 -6.73
C LEU A 188 -31.17 -6.77 -5.72
N SER A 189 -31.18 -7.11 -4.43
CA SER A 189 -31.34 -6.15 -3.33
C SER A 189 -29.98 -5.72 -2.78
N GLU A 190 -29.86 -4.43 -2.44
CA GLU A 190 -28.63 -3.87 -1.84
C GLU A 190 -28.37 -4.41 -0.43
N ILE A 191 -29.44 -4.66 0.33
CA ILE A 191 -29.36 -5.12 1.72
C ILE A 191 -29.96 -6.52 1.82
N VAL A 192 -29.22 -7.41 2.45
CA VAL A 192 -29.68 -8.75 2.75
C VAL A 192 -29.63 -8.98 4.25
N GLU A 193 -30.83 -8.89 4.83
CA GLU A 193 -31.11 -9.17 6.23
C GLU A 193 -31.11 -10.67 6.48
N LEU A 194 -30.32 -11.08 7.45
CA LEU A 194 -29.94 -12.48 7.57
C LEU A 194 -30.37 -13.18 8.84
N GLY A 195 -31.30 -12.59 9.59
CA GLY A 195 -31.91 -13.27 10.75
C GLY A 195 -32.84 -14.44 10.37
N GLN A 196 -32.48 -15.19 9.33
CA GLN A 196 -32.96 -16.50 8.94
C GLN A 196 -31.81 -17.49 8.60
N PHE A 197 -30.54 -17.21 8.95
CA PHE A 197 -29.55 -18.27 9.14
C PHE A 197 -29.93 -19.05 10.40
N ASN A 198 -30.83 -19.99 10.19
CA ASN A 198 -31.33 -20.86 11.22
C ASN A 198 -30.25 -21.89 11.58
N LYS A 199 -30.18 -22.19 12.88
CA LYS A 199 -29.44 -23.27 13.56
C LYS A 199 -27.95 -23.04 13.81
N GLY A 200 -27.63 -22.57 15.01
CA GLY A 200 -27.45 -23.47 16.16
C GLY A 200 -26.33 -24.52 16.10
N ASN A 201 -25.55 -24.62 15.03
CA ASN A 201 -24.35 -25.43 14.98
C ASN A 201 -23.31 -24.73 14.10
N ASN A 202 -22.06 -24.76 14.55
CA ASN A 202 -20.85 -24.26 13.89
C ASN A 202 -20.51 -25.02 12.57
N THR A 203 -21.50 -25.35 11.74
CA THR A 203 -21.31 -26.11 10.52
C THR A 203 -21.04 -25.17 9.36
N ARG A 204 -19.81 -25.21 8.85
CA ARG A 204 -19.44 -24.55 7.60
C ARG A 204 -20.26 -25.09 6.45
N GLU A 205 -20.65 -24.20 5.55
CA GLU A 205 -21.39 -24.60 4.36
C GLU A 205 -20.45 -25.21 3.31
N VAL A 206 -20.63 -26.50 3.03
CA VAL A 206 -19.76 -27.24 2.11
C VAL A 206 -20.16 -26.98 0.65
N MET A 207 -19.20 -26.50 -0.14
CA MET A 207 -19.29 -26.43 -1.59
C MET A 207 -18.88 -27.76 -2.24
N PRO A 208 -19.58 -28.23 -3.28
CA PRO A 208 -19.16 -29.40 -4.04
C PRO A 208 -17.82 -29.16 -4.74
N GLU A 209 -16.93 -30.15 -4.68
CA GLU A 209 -15.62 -30.11 -5.32
C GLU A 209 -15.71 -29.76 -6.82
N GLY A 210 -14.74 -28.99 -7.31
CA GLY A 210 -14.64 -28.58 -8.71
C GLY A 210 -15.57 -27.45 -9.12
N LYS A 211 -16.40 -26.91 -8.20
CA LYS A 211 -17.25 -25.75 -8.48
C LYS A 211 -16.46 -24.44 -8.43
N ILE A 212 -16.87 -23.50 -9.28
CA ILE A 212 -16.53 -22.09 -9.18
C ILE A 212 -17.83 -21.34 -8.92
N ILE A 213 -17.98 -20.78 -7.72
CA ILE A 213 -19.15 -19.99 -7.36
C ILE A 213 -18.72 -18.54 -7.17
N SER A 214 -19.35 -17.65 -7.90
CA SER A 214 -19.18 -16.19 -7.80
C SER A 214 -20.42 -15.59 -7.15
N ILE A 215 -20.25 -14.76 -6.11
CA ILE A 215 -21.34 -14.01 -5.48
C ILE A 215 -21.09 -12.53 -5.74
N ILE A 216 -22.00 -11.90 -6.49
CA ILE A 216 -21.86 -10.53 -6.96
C ILE A 216 -23.20 -9.78 -6.86
N PRO A 217 -23.20 -8.43 -6.77
CA PRO A 217 -24.41 -7.65 -6.99
C PRO A 217 -24.85 -7.75 -8.46
N PHE A 218 -26.17 -7.67 -8.70
CA PHE A 218 -26.71 -7.69 -10.06
C PHE A 218 -26.36 -6.44 -10.88
N ASN A 219 -26.34 -5.28 -10.24
CA ASN A 219 -26.03 -4.00 -10.89
C ASN A 219 -24.63 -3.53 -10.47
N ASP A 220 -23.81 -3.13 -11.44
CA ASP A 220 -22.42 -2.65 -11.27
C ASP A 220 -22.25 -1.37 -10.42
N LYS A 221 -23.31 -0.88 -9.76
CA LYS A 221 -23.32 0.39 -9.03
C LYS A 221 -23.53 0.28 -7.52
N ASN A 222 -23.94 -0.88 -7.00
CA ASN A 222 -24.23 -1.03 -5.58
C ASN A 222 -23.40 -2.18 -5.01
N LYS A 223 -22.73 -1.91 -3.89
CA LYS A 223 -22.21 -2.98 -3.03
C LYS A 223 -23.38 -3.73 -2.40
N PHE A 224 -23.19 -5.03 -2.26
CA PHE A 224 -24.12 -5.91 -1.61
C PHE A 224 -23.80 -5.97 -0.11
N LYS A 225 -24.76 -5.62 0.76
CA LYS A 225 -24.58 -5.61 2.22
C LYS A 225 -25.21 -6.85 2.86
N PHE A 226 -24.36 -7.74 3.34
CA PHE A 226 -24.72 -8.84 4.22
C PHE A 226 -24.75 -8.35 5.67
N ILE A 227 -25.95 -8.21 6.24
CA ILE A 227 -26.11 -7.69 7.60
C ILE A 227 -26.73 -8.74 8.51
N ASN A 228 -25.95 -9.16 9.51
CA ASN A 228 -26.44 -9.97 10.61
C ASN A 228 -27.09 -9.09 11.69
N GLY A 229 -28.22 -8.52 11.33
CA GLY A 229 -28.87 -7.50 12.15
C GLY A 229 -30.36 -7.40 11.91
N ARG A 230 -30.97 -6.48 12.65
CA ARG A 230 -32.30 -5.93 12.37
C ARG A 230 -32.16 -4.43 12.16
N ASN A 231 -32.73 -3.93 11.08
CA ASN A 231 -32.89 -2.50 10.91
C ASN A 231 -33.90 -1.95 11.92
N SER A 232 -33.81 -0.67 12.20
CA SER A 232 -34.76 0.06 13.04
C SER A 232 -36.22 -0.02 12.57
N ASN A 233 -36.49 -0.17 11.27
CA ASN A 233 -37.86 -0.23 10.70
C ASN A 233 -38.63 -1.48 11.13
N THR A 234 -37.92 -2.54 11.47
CA THR A 234 -38.52 -3.77 12.03
C THR A 234 -38.58 -3.75 13.56
N LEU A 235 -38.10 -2.66 14.19
CA LEU A 235 -38.08 -2.45 15.63
C LEU A 235 -39.04 -1.33 16.01
N THR A 236 -39.59 -1.39 17.22
CA THR A 236 -40.50 -0.35 17.74
C THR A 236 -39.77 0.47 18.79
N TRP A 237 -39.40 1.69 18.42
CA TRP A 237 -38.67 2.61 19.29
C TRP A 237 -39.60 3.46 20.14
N VAL A 238 -39.30 3.54 21.44
CA VAL A 238 -40.02 4.36 22.41
C VAL A 238 -39.02 5.31 23.07
N SER A 239 -39.38 6.59 23.20
CA SER A 239 -38.57 7.56 23.95
C SER A 239 -38.45 7.13 25.42
N SER A 240 -37.24 7.14 25.97
CA SER A 240 -36.93 6.85 27.38
C SER A 240 -35.72 7.68 27.79
N ASP A 241 -35.85 8.48 28.85
CA ASP A 241 -34.71 9.17 29.48
C ASP A 241 -33.89 10.06 28.51
N GLY A 242 -34.56 10.71 27.55
CA GLY A 242 -33.93 11.57 26.54
C GLY A 242 -33.27 10.81 25.37
N ILE A 243 -33.36 9.49 25.36
CA ILE A 243 -32.88 8.61 24.29
C ILE A 243 -33.99 7.65 23.84
N TYR A 244 -33.69 6.64 23.01
CA TYR A 244 -34.69 5.72 22.48
C TYR A 244 -34.40 4.28 22.89
N LYS A 245 -35.46 3.54 23.21
CA LYS A 245 -35.40 2.12 23.57
C LYS A 245 -36.28 1.23 22.71
N THR A 246 -35.89 -0.03 22.56
CA THR A 246 -36.68 -1.10 21.93
C THR A 246 -36.42 -2.44 22.62
N THR A 247 -37.38 -3.36 22.56
CA THR A 247 -37.16 -4.75 22.97
C THR A 247 -36.32 -5.46 21.91
N ARG A 248 -35.08 -5.81 22.25
CA ARG A 248 -34.19 -6.58 21.39
C ARG A 248 -33.12 -7.30 22.19
N ASN A 249 -33.06 -8.62 22.05
CA ASN A 249 -32.03 -9.46 22.64
C ASN A 249 -30.86 -9.71 21.67
N LEU A 250 -29.77 -10.29 22.19
CA LEU A 250 -28.57 -10.68 21.44
C LEU A 250 -27.88 -9.52 20.69
N VAL A 251 -28.06 -8.27 21.11
CA VAL A 251 -27.41 -7.14 20.46
C VAL A 251 -25.92 -7.13 20.77
N SER A 252 -25.10 -7.31 19.73
CA SER A 252 -23.64 -7.24 19.81
C SER A 252 -23.16 -5.83 19.60
N ASN A 253 -23.58 -5.18 18.51
CA ASN A 253 -23.18 -3.83 18.12
C ASN A 253 -24.40 -3.01 17.65
N VAL A 254 -24.24 -1.69 17.67
CA VAL A 254 -25.15 -0.75 17.00
C VAL A 254 -24.34 0.10 16.04
N MET A 255 -24.87 0.35 14.86
CA MET A 255 -24.25 1.20 13.85
C MET A 255 -25.30 2.06 13.14
N ASP A 256 -24.84 3.12 12.50
CA ASP A 256 -25.65 4.03 11.70
C ASP A 256 -24.98 4.29 10.35
N PHE A 257 -25.63 3.93 9.25
CA PHE A 257 -25.12 4.13 7.88
C PHE A 257 -25.02 5.61 7.45
N THR A 258 -25.49 6.54 8.27
CA THR A 258 -25.26 7.98 8.08
C THR A 258 -24.04 8.50 8.86
N TYR A 259 -23.51 7.70 9.78
CA TYR A 259 -22.34 8.04 10.59
C TYR A 259 -21.14 7.21 10.14
N LEU A 260 -20.47 7.72 9.12
CA LEU A 260 -19.36 7.05 8.44
C LEU A 260 -18.02 7.68 8.83
N ASP A 261 -16.97 6.88 8.79
CA ASP A 261 -15.60 7.38 8.84
C ASP A 261 -15.14 7.95 7.49
N VAL A 262 -13.89 8.42 7.45
CA VAL A 262 -13.26 8.99 6.25
C VAL A 262 -13.18 8.03 5.07
N ASN A 263 -13.32 6.73 5.32
CA ASN A 263 -13.26 5.67 4.34
C ASN A 263 -14.64 5.20 3.88
N GLY A 264 -15.71 5.86 4.35
CA GLY A 264 -17.09 5.56 4.00
C GLY A 264 -17.66 4.35 4.73
N VAL A 265 -17.04 3.90 5.82
CA VAL A 265 -17.49 2.73 6.59
C VAL A 265 -18.22 3.18 7.87
N PRO A 266 -19.37 2.57 8.25
CA PRO A 266 -20.08 2.93 9.47
C PRO A 266 -19.21 2.81 10.74
N ILE A 267 -19.24 3.83 11.58
CA ILE A 267 -18.57 3.80 12.88
C ILE A 267 -19.48 3.08 13.88
N PRO A 268 -19.01 2.03 14.58
CA PRO A 268 -19.82 1.38 15.62
C PRO A 268 -20.08 2.35 16.77
N PHE A 269 -21.31 2.39 17.26
CA PHE A 269 -21.65 3.15 18.46
C PHE A 269 -20.88 2.60 19.65
N GLU A 270 -20.52 3.49 20.58
CA GLU A 270 -19.80 3.09 21.77
C GLU A 270 -20.74 2.34 22.73
N LYS A 271 -20.36 1.14 23.17
CA LYS A 271 -21.12 0.40 24.18
C LYS A 271 -20.84 0.97 25.56
N LYS A 272 -21.88 1.37 26.29
CA LYS A 272 -21.76 1.80 27.68
C LYS A 272 -22.16 0.68 28.64
N THR A 273 -21.57 0.72 29.83
CA THR A 273 -21.80 -0.29 30.89
C THR A 273 -23.08 -0.03 31.68
N THR A 274 -23.59 1.20 31.68
CA THR A 274 -24.85 1.58 32.33
C THR A 274 -25.71 2.46 31.42
N LEU A 275 -27.00 2.55 31.75
CA LEU A 275 -27.94 3.40 31.02
C LEU A 275 -27.60 4.88 31.20
N GLU A 276 -27.19 5.30 32.39
CA GLU A 276 -26.83 6.69 32.70
C GLU A 276 -25.69 7.18 31.80
N LEU A 277 -24.64 6.36 31.66
CA LEU A 277 -23.53 6.65 30.75
C LEU A 277 -23.97 6.70 29.28
N CYS A 278 -24.92 5.86 28.89
CA CYS A 278 -25.50 5.88 27.54
C CYS A 278 -26.28 7.16 27.27
N VAL A 279 -27.05 7.65 28.24
CA VAL A 279 -27.79 8.93 28.14
C VAL A 279 -26.83 10.10 28.02
N GLU A 280 -25.72 10.09 28.74
CA GLU A 280 -24.73 11.17 28.74
C GLU A 280 -23.81 11.19 27.50
N THR A 281 -23.68 10.06 26.79
CA THR A 281 -22.75 9.93 25.67
C THR A 281 -23.50 9.84 24.33
N PRO A 282 -23.41 10.85 23.45
CA PRO A 282 -23.92 10.74 22.07
C PRO A 282 -23.27 9.59 21.30
N PHE A 283 -24.01 9.03 20.32
CA PHE A 283 -23.58 7.92 19.46
C PHE A 283 -23.12 6.69 20.27
N SER A 284 -23.90 6.38 21.30
CA SER A 284 -23.66 5.25 22.19
C SER A 284 -24.89 4.36 22.30
N TYR A 285 -24.69 3.16 22.84
CA TYR A 285 -25.79 2.24 23.16
C TYR A 285 -25.54 1.51 24.48
N TYR A 286 -26.64 1.07 25.09
CA TYR A 286 -26.65 0.21 26.26
C TYR A 286 -27.64 -0.93 26.04
N THR A 287 -27.35 -2.11 26.57
CA THR A 287 -28.30 -3.22 26.58
C THR A 287 -28.19 -3.99 27.88
N ASN A 288 -29.33 -4.40 28.42
CA ASN A 288 -29.41 -5.32 29.56
C ASN A 288 -29.60 -6.79 29.12
N GLY A 289 -29.45 -7.07 27.81
CA GLY A 289 -29.66 -8.38 27.21
C GLY A 289 -31.09 -8.65 26.70
N THR A 290 -32.07 -7.86 27.13
CA THR A 290 -33.48 -7.96 26.68
C THR A 290 -33.95 -6.69 25.97
N GLU A 291 -33.52 -5.54 26.46
CA GLU A 291 -33.80 -4.23 25.91
C GLU A 291 -32.51 -3.59 25.38
N LEU A 292 -32.69 -2.75 24.36
CA LEU A 292 -31.64 -1.95 23.74
C LEU A 292 -32.01 -0.48 23.86
N TRP A 293 -31.08 0.32 24.36
CA TRP A 293 -31.13 1.79 24.38
C TRP A 293 -30.08 2.34 23.43
N VAL A 294 -30.46 3.34 22.64
CA VAL A 294 -29.59 4.00 21.65
C VAL A 294 -29.68 5.50 21.84
N ASN A 295 -28.52 6.13 22.04
CA ASN A 295 -28.37 7.57 22.05
C ASN A 295 -27.84 8.05 20.70
N ARG A 296 -28.73 8.39 19.78
CA ARG A 296 -28.38 9.02 18.49
C ARG A 296 -28.39 10.55 18.60
N ASN A 297 -27.82 11.07 19.68
CA ASN A 297 -27.81 12.50 20.01
C ASN A 297 -29.24 13.10 20.01
N GLY A 298 -30.17 12.40 20.66
CA GLY A 298 -31.58 12.81 20.75
C GLY A 298 -32.45 12.55 19.52
N SER A 299 -31.90 12.04 18.41
CA SER A 299 -32.68 11.68 17.22
C SER A 299 -33.30 10.28 17.33
N VAL A 300 -34.51 10.10 16.79
CA VAL A 300 -35.14 8.78 16.68
C VAL A 300 -34.27 7.89 15.76
N PRO A 301 -34.00 6.62 16.13
CA PRO A 301 -33.41 5.65 15.21
C PRO A 301 -34.27 5.48 13.94
N ASP A 302 -33.69 5.76 12.78
CA ASP A 302 -34.32 5.62 11.45
C ASP A 302 -33.72 4.44 10.69
N THR A 303 -34.14 4.22 9.44
CA THR A 303 -33.79 3.07 8.58
C THR A 303 -32.29 2.78 8.48
N ASN A 304 -31.44 3.76 8.78
CA ASN A 304 -29.98 3.66 8.73
C ASN A 304 -29.37 3.10 10.01
N VAL A 305 -30.12 3.05 11.12
CA VAL A 305 -29.67 2.48 12.39
C VAL A 305 -29.96 0.98 12.44
N TRP A 306 -28.92 0.21 12.73
CA TRP A 306 -28.96 -1.25 12.77
C TRP A 306 -28.52 -1.77 14.13
N ALA A 307 -29.33 -2.66 14.70
CA ALA A 307 -28.94 -3.49 15.82
C ALA A 307 -28.35 -4.80 15.27
N ILE A 308 -27.02 -4.89 15.31
CA ILE A 308 -26.27 -6.08 14.93
C ILE A 308 -26.38 -7.12 16.04
N LEU A 309 -26.47 -8.38 15.65
CA LEU A 309 -26.80 -9.47 16.54
C LEU A 309 -25.62 -10.43 16.69
N THR A 310 -25.52 -11.07 17.86
CA THR A 310 -24.69 -12.25 18.07
C THR A 310 -25.40 -13.46 17.46
N THR A 311 -25.12 -13.76 16.20
CA THR A 311 -25.48 -15.04 15.56
C THR A 311 -24.32 -15.51 14.68
N ALA A 312 -24.40 -16.74 14.17
CA ALA A 312 -23.35 -17.35 13.34
C ALA A 312 -22.90 -16.47 12.16
N ASN A 313 -21.62 -16.58 11.84
CA ASN A 313 -20.92 -15.86 10.78
C ASN A 313 -21.14 -16.45 9.37
N TYR A 314 -20.58 -15.76 8.37
CA TYR A 314 -20.52 -16.21 6.99
C TYR A 314 -19.43 -17.26 6.85
N THR A 315 -19.81 -18.55 6.90
CA THR A 315 -18.84 -19.64 6.92
C THR A 315 -18.95 -20.53 5.67
N TRP A 316 -17.83 -20.78 5.01
CA TRP A 316 -17.75 -21.62 3.82
C TRP A 316 -16.67 -22.68 3.95
N ASP A 317 -16.95 -23.88 3.46
CA ASP A 317 -15.96 -24.91 3.19
C ASP A 317 -15.90 -25.10 1.67
N ILE A 318 -14.82 -24.59 1.08
CA ILE A 318 -14.57 -24.56 -0.35
C ILE A 318 -13.55 -25.61 -0.77
N SER A 319 -13.39 -26.69 0.00
CA SER A 319 -12.44 -27.78 -0.28
C SER A 319 -12.54 -28.23 -1.75
N GLY A 320 -11.44 -28.10 -2.50
CA GLY A 320 -11.37 -28.44 -3.93
C GLY A 320 -12.15 -27.54 -4.88
N SER A 321 -12.59 -26.36 -4.43
CA SER A 321 -13.46 -25.44 -5.16
C SER A 321 -12.94 -24.00 -5.16
N THR A 322 -13.57 -23.14 -5.98
CA THR A 322 -13.29 -21.71 -6.01
C THR A 322 -14.49 -20.89 -5.55
N LEU A 323 -14.26 -19.95 -4.63
CA LEU A 323 -15.23 -18.92 -4.25
C LEU A 323 -14.71 -17.55 -4.65
N TYR A 324 -15.52 -16.80 -5.40
CA TYR A 324 -15.28 -15.40 -5.72
C TYR A 324 -16.35 -14.51 -5.11
N LEU A 325 -15.93 -13.47 -4.40
CA LEU A 325 -16.82 -12.44 -3.84
C LEU A 325 -16.43 -11.11 -4.43
N LYS A 326 -17.41 -10.39 -5.01
CA LYS A 326 -17.19 -9.07 -5.59
C LYS A 326 -18.16 -8.05 -5.04
N ASP A 327 -17.66 -6.88 -4.62
CA ASP A 327 -18.47 -5.74 -4.18
C ASP A 327 -19.41 -6.12 -3.03
N VAL A 328 -18.88 -6.84 -2.03
CA VAL A 328 -19.62 -7.38 -0.89
C VAL A 328 -19.20 -6.69 0.41
N GLU A 329 -20.14 -6.41 1.30
CA GLU A 329 -19.88 -5.90 2.66
C GLU A 329 -20.51 -6.82 3.69
N PHE A 330 -19.72 -7.31 4.63
CA PHE A 330 -20.15 -8.09 5.78
C PHE A 330 -20.23 -7.20 7.01
N TYR A 331 -21.40 -7.16 7.63
CA TYR A 331 -21.64 -6.51 8.91
C TYR A 331 -22.16 -7.55 9.91
N SER A 332 -21.29 -8.02 10.82
CA SER A 332 -21.64 -9.05 11.80
C SER A 332 -21.26 -8.67 13.23
N GLY A 333 -21.75 -9.46 14.20
CA GLY A 333 -21.35 -9.32 15.60
C GLY A 333 -21.40 -10.65 16.35
N SER A 334 -21.04 -11.71 15.63
CA SER A 334 -20.94 -13.10 16.11
C SER A 334 -19.86 -13.27 17.19
N ASP A 335 -19.99 -14.38 17.92
CA ASP A 335 -19.08 -14.88 18.94
C ASP A 335 -18.31 -16.14 18.50
N VAL A 336 -18.51 -16.64 17.28
CA VAL A 336 -17.87 -17.87 16.79
C VAL A 336 -17.46 -17.75 15.32
N TYR A 337 -16.14 -17.79 15.07
CA TYR A 337 -15.47 -17.86 13.76
C TYR A 337 -15.69 -16.68 12.82
N GLY A 338 -14.93 -15.57 12.95
CA GLY A 338 -14.67 -14.52 11.94
C GLY A 338 -15.84 -13.99 11.09
N ASN A 339 -15.98 -12.67 10.83
CA ASN A 339 -17.10 -12.16 10.05
C ASN A 339 -17.29 -12.92 8.73
N CYS A 340 -16.20 -13.18 8.00
CA CYS A 340 -16.17 -14.13 6.90
C CYS A 340 -15.13 -15.22 7.18
N ASP A 341 -15.54 -16.49 7.27
CA ASP A 341 -14.69 -17.63 7.58
C ASP A 341 -14.69 -18.65 6.44
N ILE A 342 -13.51 -19.00 5.94
CA ILE A 342 -13.36 -19.81 4.74
C ILE A 342 -12.36 -20.93 5.00
N LYS A 343 -12.87 -22.15 4.95
CA LYS A 343 -12.06 -23.36 4.94
C LYS A 343 -11.80 -23.82 3.51
N GLY A 344 -10.63 -24.38 3.26
CA GLY A 344 -10.40 -25.14 2.04
C GLY A 344 -9.33 -26.20 2.22
N ASN A 345 -8.73 -26.54 1.08
CA ASN A 345 -7.55 -27.38 1.00
C ASN A 345 -6.58 -26.82 -0.06
N LEU A 346 -5.50 -27.53 -0.36
CA LEU A 346 -4.48 -27.11 -1.33
C LEU A 346 -5.03 -26.81 -2.74
N ALA A 347 -6.14 -27.45 -3.14
CA ALA A 347 -6.77 -27.23 -4.44
C ALA A 347 -7.75 -26.05 -4.44
N SER A 348 -8.15 -25.55 -3.28
CA SER A 348 -9.12 -24.46 -3.13
C SER A 348 -8.55 -23.11 -3.54
N VAL A 349 -9.44 -22.24 -4.03
CA VAL A 349 -9.13 -20.84 -4.36
C VAL A 349 -10.19 -19.92 -3.75
N PHE A 350 -9.75 -18.90 -3.02
CA PHE A 350 -10.61 -17.81 -2.61
C PHE A 350 -10.18 -16.50 -3.29
N VAL A 351 -11.15 -15.76 -3.82
CA VAL A 351 -10.93 -14.44 -4.41
C VAL A 351 -11.90 -13.44 -3.79
N GLY A 352 -11.38 -12.44 -3.09
CA GLY A 352 -12.12 -11.27 -2.62
C GLY A 352 -11.76 -10.05 -3.47
N ASP A 353 -12.75 -9.39 -4.04
CA ASP A 353 -12.59 -8.19 -4.87
C ASP A 353 -13.52 -7.09 -4.36
N ASN A 354 -12.93 -6.02 -3.80
CA ASN A 354 -13.65 -4.92 -3.15
C ASN A 354 -14.60 -5.38 -2.04
N VAL A 355 -14.13 -6.27 -1.17
CA VAL A 355 -14.91 -6.81 -0.05
C VAL A 355 -14.65 -6.03 1.23
N THR A 356 -15.68 -5.69 1.99
CA THR A 356 -15.57 -5.05 3.31
C THR A 356 -15.95 -6.04 4.40
N TYR A 357 -15.06 -6.22 5.39
CA TYR A 357 -15.27 -7.05 6.56
C TYR A 357 -15.37 -6.13 7.79
N TRP A 358 -16.59 -5.97 8.30
CA TRP A 358 -16.89 -5.06 9.39
C TRP A 358 -17.54 -5.78 10.57
N GLY A 359 -17.06 -5.47 11.77
CA GLY A 359 -17.70 -5.88 13.01
C GLY A 359 -17.13 -7.15 13.64
N GLY A 360 -17.95 -7.85 14.41
CA GLY A 360 -17.53 -8.86 15.38
C GLY A 360 -17.74 -8.35 16.81
N LEU A 361 -17.40 -9.15 17.83
CA LEU A 361 -17.53 -8.75 19.24
C LEU A 361 -16.49 -7.68 19.67
N ILE A 362 -16.54 -6.49 19.05
CA ILE A 362 -15.60 -5.38 19.27
C ILE A 362 -15.55 -4.95 20.75
N HIS A 363 -16.69 -4.96 21.43
CA HIS A 363 -16.83 -4.53 22.84
C HIS A 363 -16.59 -5.63 23.89
N SER A 364 -16.13 -6.82 23.49
CA SER A 364 -15.91 -7.93 24.43
C SER A 364 -14.49 -7.89 25.03
N VAL A 365 -14.30 -7.04 26.04
CA VAL A 365 -13.00 -6.57 26.56
C VAL A 365 -11.98 -7.68 26.90
N ASN A 366 -12.41 -8.85 27.37
CA ASN A 366 -11.52 -9.93 27.86
C ASN A 366 -11.77 -11.30 27.21
N ASN A 367 -12.47 -11.34 26.08
CA ASN A 367 -12.83 -12.61 25.46
C ASN A 367 -11.93 -12.93 24.26
N ASN A 368 -11.31 -14.11 24.30
CA ASN A 368 -10.69 -14.73 23.14
C ASN A 368 -11.70 -15.07 22.03
N ASN A 369 -13.00 -14.88 22.25
CA ASN A 369 -14.05 -15.08 21.24
C ASN A 369 -14.35 -13.81 20.43
N GLY A 370 -13.40 -12.89 20.27
CA GLY A 370 -13.51 -11.87 19.22
C GLY A 370 -13.37 -12.51 17.83
N ASP A 371 -14.00 -11.91 16.83
CA ASP A 371 -13.98 -12.41 15.46
C ASP A 371 -13.03 -11.60 14.59
N ASN A 372 -12.31 -12.31 13.72
CA ASN A 372 -11.50 -11.73 12.66
C ASN A 372 -12.43 -11.14 11.57
N GLY A 373 -11.99 -10.17 10.78
CA GLY A 373 -12.76 -9.72 9.62
C GLY A 373 -12.87 -10.83 8.57
N LEU A 374 -11.73 -11.27 8.05
CA LEU A 374 -11.59 -12.45 7.20
C LEU A 374 -10.75 -13.51 7.92
N SER A 375 -11.27 -14.73 7.98
CA SER A 375 -10.60 -15.92 8.51
C SER A 375 -10.44 -16.93 7.39
N ILE A 376 -9.21 -17.34 7.11
CA ILE A 376 -8.88 -18.38 6.14
C ILE A 376 -8.26 -19.56 6.88
N GLU A 377 -8.73 -20.77 6.57
CA GLU A 377 -8.18 -22.03 7.08
C GLU A 377 -7.86 -22.98 5.92
N GLY A 378 -6.58 -23.09 5.58
CA GLY A 378 -6.07 -24.10 4.66
C GLY A 378 -6.46 -23.91 3.18
N VAL A 379 -6.76 -22.69 2.74
CA VAL A 379 -7.07 -22.42 1.32
C VAL A 379 -5.78 -22.30 0.51
N GLY A 380 -5.60 -23.16 -0.50
CA GLY A 380 -4.37 -23.22 -1.31
C GLY A 380 -3.95 -21.90 -1.94
N ARG A 381 -4.91 -21.14 -2.49
CA ARG A 381 -4.64 -19.80 -3.05
C ARG A 381 -5.69 -18.81 -2.60
N VAL A 382 -5.24 -17.69 -2.04
CA VAL A 382 -6.08 -16.56 -1.64
C VAL A 382 -5.64 -15.33 -2.38
N TYR A 383 -6.58 -14.66 -3.06
CA TYR A 383 -6.35 -13.38 -3.71
C TYR A 383 -7.34 -12.36 -3.16
N ASN A 384 -6.85 -11.26 -2.61
CA ASN A 384 -7.66 -10.21 -2.04
C ASN A 384 -7.28 -8.87 -2.67
N PHE A 385 -8.23 -8.22 -3.34
CA PHE A 385 -8.02 -6.99 -4.08
C PHE A 385 -8.93 -5.90 -3.54
N ASN A 386 -8.39 -4.72 -3.24
CA ASN A 386 -9.17 -3.54 -2.85
C ASN A 386 -10.10 -3.75 -1.64
N SER A 387 -9.82 -4.77 -0.83
CA SER A 387 -10.67 -5.16 0.29
C SER A 387 -10.31 -4.42 1.56
N LYS A 388 -11.31 -4.20 2.41
CA LYS A 388 -11.21 -3.51 3.69
C LYS A 388 -11.57 -4.44 4.84
N ALA A 389 -10.79 -4.43 5.92
CA ALA A 389 -11.21 -5.02 7.18
C ALA A 389 -11.18 -3.94 8.27
N THR A 390 -12.25 -3.71 9.00
CA THR A 390 -12.27 -2.63 10.00
C THR A 390 -13.25 -2.87 11.15
N TYR A 391 -12.95 -2.27 12.29
CA TYR A 391 -13.74 -2.37 13.51
C TYR A 391 -14.00 -3.81 13.95
N ASN A 392 -13.05 -4.73 13.69
CA ASN A 392 -13.20 -6.11 14.10
C ASN A 392 -12.76 -6.36 15.53
N GLY A 393 -13.31 -7.40 16.13
CA GLY A 393 -12.98 -7.80 17.49
C GLY A 393 -11.59 -8.41 17.63
N LYS A 394 -10.98 -8.89 16.53
CA LYS A 394 -9.61 -9.40 16.43
C LYS A 394 -8.94 -8.92 15.15
N ASP A 395 -8.34 -9.81 14.37
CA ASP A 395 -7.57 -9.48 13.19
C ASP A 395 -8.46 -8.98 12.07
N GLY A 396 -7.96 -8.07 11.25
CA GLY A 396 -8.63 -7.69 10.01
C GLY A 396 -8.63 -8.86 9.01
N PHE A 397 -7.44 -9.26 8.59
CA PHE A 397 -7.21 -10.43 7.74
C PHE A 397 -6.38 -11.48 8.50
N ASN A 398 -6.82 -12.74 8.53
CA ASN A 398 -6.18 -13.79 9.31
C ASN A 398 -6.10 -15.09 8.49
N TYR A 399 -4.87 -15.58 8.29
CA TYR A 399 -4.60 -16.74 7.45
C TYR A 399 -3.91 -17.87 8.24
N HIS A 400 -4.63 -18.97 8.45
CA HIS A 400 -4.13 -20.19 9.10
C HIS A 400 -3.99 -21.36 8.12
N TYR A 401 -2.92 -22.11 8.27
CA TYR A 401 -2.53 -23.25 7.43
C TYR A 401 -2.14 -24.48 8.24
N ASN A 402 -2.49 -24.53 9.53
CA ASN A 402 -2.28 -25.69 10.38
C ASN A 402 -2.96 -26.98 9.86
N THR A 403 -4.01 -26.86 9.04
CA THR A 403 -4.73 -27.97 8.38
C THR A 403 -4.10 -28.46 7.08
N ILE A 404 -3.14 -27.72 6.52
CA ILE A 404 -2.35 -28.16 5.36
C ILE A 404 -1.11 -28.89 5.87
N ASP A 405 -0.77 -30.00 5.21
CA ASP A 405 0.44 -30.76 5.49
C ASP A 405 1.67 -29.86 5.44
N LEU A 406 2.58 -30.04 6.40
CA LEU A 406 3.77 -29.18 6.57
C LEU A 406 4.55 -28.99 5.26
N VAL A 407 4.74 -30.07 4.50
CA VAL A 407 5.49 -30.04 3.23
C VAL A 407 4.83 -29.19 2.14
N ASP A 408 3.54 -28.88 2.29
CA ASP A 408 2.73 -28.17 1.31
C ASP A 408 2.39 -26.74 1.73
N ARG A 409 2.60 -26.33 2.98
CA ARG A 409 2.25 -24.97 3.45
C ARG A 409 2.93 -23.86 2.65
N ARG A 410 4.17 -24.09 2.20
CA ARG A 410 4.94 -23.17 1.32
C ARG A 410 4.42 -23.08 -0.12
N LYS A 411 3.61 -24.06 -0.53
CA LYS A 411 2.92 -24.06 -1.83
C LYS A 411 1.65 -23.21 -1.78
N CYS A 412 1.09 -23.02 -0.58
CA CYS A 412 -0.02 -22.11 -0.38
C CYS A 412 0.42 -20.66 -0.55
N THR A 413 -0.44 -19.87 -1.18
CA THR A 413 -0.18 -18.47 -1.50
C THR A 413 -1.32 -17.59 -1.03
N VAL A 414 -0.98 -16.52 -0.32
CA VAL A 414 -1.88 -15.39 -0.07
C VAL A 414 -1.36 -14.17 -0.81
N PHE A 415 -2.24 -13.46 -1.51
CA PHE A 415 -1.91 -12.25 -2.25
C PHE A 415 -2.90 -11.14 -1.88
N GLU A 416 -2.44 -10.13 -1.15
CA GLU A 416 -3.18 -8.91 -0.84
C GLU A 416 -2.69 -7.77 -1.74
N PHE A 417 -3.63 -7.08 -2.40
CA PHE A 417 -3.34 -5.96 -3.29
C PHE A 417 -4.27 -4.79 -3.01
N GLU A 418 -3.69 -3.63 -2.67
CA GLU A 418 -4.44 -2.41 -2.31
C GLU A 418 -5.48 -2.67 -1.19
N CYS A 419 -5.17 -3.60 -0.27
CA CYS A 419 -6.01 -3.89 0.90
C CYS A 419 -5.75 -2.91 2.05
N GLU A 420 -6.80 -2.57 2.80
CA GLU A 420 -6.73 -1.68 3.95
C GLU A 420 -7.31 -2.36 5.20
N ALA A 421 -6.61 -2.27 6.35
CA ALA A 421 -7.15 -2.76 7.60
C ALA A 421 -6.88 -1.82 8.79
N TYR A 422 -7.93 -1.46 9.53
CA TYR A 422 -7.79 -0.49 10.63
C TYR A 422 -8.77 -0.70 11.78
N GLU A 423 -8.51 -0.05 12.92
CA GLU A 423 -9.42 -0.04 14.09
C GLU A 423 -9.70 -1.45 14.64
N GLN A 424 -8.70 -2.33 14.53
CA GLN A 424 -8.78 -3.72 14.94
C GLN A 424 -8.60 -3.86 16.45
N GLY A 425 -9.57 -4.49 17.12
CA GLY A 425 -9.56 -4.65 18.56
C GLY A 425 -9.64 -3.33 19.33
N ARG A 426 -10.26 -2.28 18.76
CA ARG A 426 -10.36 -0.92 19.36
C ARG A 426 -10.71 -0.90 20.85
N TYR A 427 -11.63 -1.76 21.31
CA TYR A 427 -12.08 -1.84 22.70
C TYR A 427 -11.60 -3.12 23.42
N LYS A 428 -10.60 -3.80 22.86
CA LYS A 428 -10.03 -5.04 23.40
C LYS A 428 -8.75 -4.73 24.16
N THR A 429 -8.35 -5.68 25.01
CA THR A 429 -7.07 -5.65 25.71
C THR A 429 -6.10 -6.76 25.29
N LEU A 430 -6.55 -7.67 24.41
CA LEU A 430 -5.77 -8.81 23.93
C LEU A 430 -4.76 -8.38 22.86
N SER A 431 -3.55 -8.93 22.91
CA SER A 431 -2.41 -8.50 22.11
C SER A 431 -2.39 -8.96 20.64
N ASN A 432 -3.40 -9.73 20.21
CA ASN A 432 -3.46 -10.43 18.93
C ASN A 432 -4.64 -9.93 18.08
N ASN A 433 -4.80 -8.61 18.00
CA ASN A 433 -5.80 -7.98 17.15
C ASN A 433 -5.05 -7.11 16.14
N ASN A 434 -4.71 -7.71 15.02
CA ASN A 434 -3.77 -7.16 14.04
C ASN A 434 -4.52 -6.68 12.79
N ALA A 435 -3.92 -5.84 11.95
CA ALA A 435 -4.51 -5.46 10.66
C ALA A 435 -4.55 -6.66 9.71
N THR A 436 -3.43 -7.39 9.63
CA THR A 436 -3.27 -8.61 8.82
C THR A 436 -2.30 -9.58 9.49
N THR A 437 -2.57 -10.88 9.39
CA THR A 437 -1.73 -11.95 9.96
C THR A 437 -1.68 -13.18 9.08
N ALA A 438 -0.49 -13.76 8.97
CA ALA A 438 -0.27 -15.06 8.37
C ALA A 438 0.42 -16.00 9.36
N HIS A 439 0.07 -17.29 9.29
CA HIS A 439 0.54 -18.30 10.22
C HIS A 439 1.06 -19.55 9.51
N GLU A 440 1.82 -20.35 10.27
CA GLU A 440 2.26 -21.70 9.94
C GLU A 440 3.07 -21.86 8.64
N GLY A 441 3.85 -20.85 8.26
CA GLY A 441 4.80 -21.01 7.17
C GLY A 441 4.20 -20.85 5.77
N VAL A 442 3.00 -20.29 5.63
CA VAL A 442 2.46 -19.89 4.32
C VAL A 442 3.35 -18.84 3.64
N THR A 443 3.28 -18.78 2.30
CA THR A 443 3.85 -17.70 1.50
C THR A 443 2.81 -16.59 1.30
N ILE A 444 3.12 -15.37 1.70
CA ILE A 444 2.24 -14.21 1.58
C ILE A 444 2.92 -13.06 0.84
N PHE A 445 2.17 -12.48 -0.06
CA PHE A 445 2.51 -11.32 -0.87
C PHE A 445 1.55 -10.19 -0.50
N ARG A 446 2.08 -9.03 -0.11
CA ARG A 446 1.28 -7.83 0.13
C ARG A 446 1.81 -6.69 -0.72
N VAL A 447 0.92 -6.03 -1.46
CA VAL A 447 1.28 -5.00 -2.41
C VAL A 447 0.39 -3.79 -2.20
N SER A 448 0.97 -2.65 -1.90
CA SER A 448 0.25 -1.39 -1.66
C SER A 448 -0.80 -1.48 -0.55
N CYS A 449 -0.57 -2.34 0.45
CA CYS A 449 -1.48 -2.54 1.57
C CYS A 449 -1.23 -1.54 2.71
N ILE A 450 -2.31 -1.13 3.39
CA ILE A 450 -2.26 -0.16 4.49
C ILE A 450 -2.88 -0.76 5.75
N GLY A 451 -2.18 -0.66 6.87
CA GLY A 451 -2.67 -1.08 8.19
C GLY A 451 -2.47 -0.01 9.25
N TYR A 452 -3.48 0.26 10.09
CA TYR A 452 -3.32 1.20 11.20
C TYR A 452 -4.32 1.09 12.35
N ASP A 453 -4.03 1.75 13.48
CA ASP A 453 -4.90 1.86 14.65
C ASP A 453 -5.38 0.49 15.16
N THR A 454 -4.44 -0.43 15.34
CA THR A 454 -4.72 -1.78 15.80
C THR A 454 -4.22 -2.00 17.21
N TYR A 455 -4.96 -2.73 18.04
CA TYR A 455 -4.51 -2.98 19.40
C TYR A 455 -3.28 -3.90 19.44
N GLY A 456 -3.25 -4.98 18.66
CA GLY A 456 -2.05 -5.81 18.46
C GLY A 456 -1.03 -5.19 17.49
N PRO A 457 0.11 -5.85 17.22
CA PRO A 457 1.00 -5.43 16.14
C PRO A 457 0.23 -5.21 14.84
N VAL A 458 0.61 -4.24 14.02
CA VAL A 458 -0.23 -3.87 12.87
C VAL A 458 -0.20 -5.00 11.83
N CYS A 459 0.97 -5.45 11.44
CA CYS A 459 1.17 -6.69 10.70
C CYS A 459 1.85 -7.71 11.62
N ALA A 460 1.29 -8.92 11.73
CA ALA A 460 1.91 -10.00 12.49
C ALA A 460 1.91 -11.30 11.69
N ASP A 461 3.06 -11.65 11.12
CA ASP A 461 3.24 -12.91 10.42
C ASP A 461 4.16 -13.82 11.26
N VAL A 462 3.61 -14.93 11.73
CA VAL A 462 4.22 -15.73 12.80
C VAL A 462 4.39 -17.18 12.39
N ASN A 463 5.20 -17.91 13.16
CA ASN A 463 5.47 -19.33 12.90
C ASN A 463 6.11 -19.58 11.53
N GLY A 464 6.98 -18.66 11.09
CA GLY A 464 7.91 -18.89 9.98
C GLY A 464 7.37 -18.64 8.58
N CYS A 465 6.48 -17.67 8.35
CA CYS A 465 5.97 -17.34 7.00
C CYS A 465 7.05 -16.85 6.01
N ASN A 466 6.77 -17.00 4.71
CA ASN A 466 7.58 -16.39 3.64
C ASN A 466 6.84 -15.15 3.18
N ILE A 467 7.47 -13.99 3.29
CA ILE A 467 6.76 -12.70 3.23
C ILE A 467 7.44 -11.81 2.21
N TYR A 468 6.68 -11.30 1.24
CA TYR A 468 7.13 -10.23 0.35
C TYR A 468 6.13 -9.09 0.39
N MET A 469 6.61 -7.92 0.79
CA MET A 469 5.81 -6.71 0.90
C MET A 469 6.41 -5.65 0.00
N VAL A 470 5.55 -5.03 -0.81
CA VAL A 470 5.91 -3.92 -1.70
C VAL A 470 4.97 -2.76 -1.45
N ASP A 471 5.49 -1.57 -1.16
CA ASP A 471 4.68 -0.36 -0.91
C ASP A 471 3.66 -0.53 0.23
N CYS A 472 3.96 -1.36 1.21
CA CYS A 472 3.08 -1.54 2.36
C CYS A 472 3.35 -0.49 3.44
N HIS A 473 2.29 0.00 4.08
CA HIS A 473 2.37 1.02 5.13
C HIS A 473 1.63 0.55 6.39
N MET A 474 2.37 0.24 7.45
CA MET A 474 1.82 -0.25 8.72
C MET A 474 2.15 0.70 9.87
N ARG A 475 1.16 1.23 10.61
CA ARG A 475 1.44 2.23 11.68
C ARG A 475 0.45 2.15 12.84
N GLU A 476 0.79 2.79 13.97
CA GLU A 476 -0.13 2.96 15.11
C GLU A 476 -0.61 1.64 15.76
N CYS A 477 0.34 0.86 16.30
CA CYS A 477 0.01 -0.17 17.28
C CYS A 477 -0.41 0.51 18.60
N LEU A 478 -1.63 0.25 19.10
CA LEU A 478 -2.23 1.03 20.20
C LEU A 478 -2.00 0.44 21.59
N ALA A 479 -1.61 -0.84 21.69
CA ALA A 479 -1.46 -1.47 22.99
C ALA A 479 -0.23 -1.00 23.76
N LYS A 480 -0.43 -0.68 25.04
CA LYS A 480 0.63 -0.09 25.87
C LYS A 480 1.70 -1.09 26.31
N ASP A 481 1.36 -2.37 26.47
CA ASP A 481 2.24 -3.40 27.04
C ASP A 481 2.06 -4.78 26.37
N LEU A 482 2.69 -5.01 25.20
CA LEU A 482 2.63 -6.31 24.50
C LEU A 482 3.82 -7.26 24.75
N GLY A 483 4.72 -6.87 25.65
CA GLY A 483 6.02 -7.51 25.77
C GLY A 483 7.01 -7.05 24.67
N VAL A 484 8.25 -7.52 24.77
CA VAL A 484 9.34 -7.06 23.90
C VAL A 484 9.08 -7.44 22.44
N GLY A 485 9.21 -6.48 21.54
CA GLY A 485 9.10 -6.68 20.08
C GLY A 485 7.68 -6.69 19.51
N ARG A 486 6.62 -6.84 20.32
CA ARG A 486 5.24 -6.99 19.80
C ARG A 486 4.45 -5.69 19.66
N HIS A 487 4.83 -4.64 20.39
CA HIS A 487 4.28 -3.29 20.17
C HIS A 487 4.93 -2.67 18.92
N ALA A 488 4.56 -3.20 17.75
CA ALA A 488 5.27 -3.00 16.49
C ALA A 488 4.33 -2.78 15.30
N ALA A 489 4.79 -2.02 14.32
CA ALA A 489 4.14 -1.94 13.01
C ALA A 489 4.26 -3.27 12.24
N TYR A 490 5.45 -3.85 12.21
CA TYR A 490 5.69 -5.18 11.65
C TYR A 490 6.23 -6.11 12.73
N TYR A 491 5.62 -7.27 12.91
CA TYR A 491 6.09 -8.30 13.83
C TYR A 491 6.24 -9.64 13.12
N PHE A 492 7.44 -10.24 13.22
CA PHE A 492 7.77 -11.50 12.56
C PHE A 492 8.46 -12.48 13.51
N ASP A 493 8.02 -13.73 13.56
CA ASP A 493 8.64 -14.74 14.43
C ASP A 493 8.68 -16.16 13.87
N ASN A 494 9.55 -16.98 14.47
CA ASN A 494 9.63 -18.42 14.25
C ASN A 494 9.32 -19.23 15.53
N VAL A 495 8.66 -18.64 16.53
CA VAL A 495 8.53 -19.24 17.88
C VAL A 495 7.94 -20.66 17.85
N ASN A 496 7.07 -20.97 16.87
CA ASN A 496 6.58 -22.32 16.61
C ASN A 496 6.75 -22.75 15.15
N ALA A 497 7.75 -22.19 14.46
CA ALA A 497 7.98 -22.52 13.07
C ALA A 497 8.58 -23.93 12.92
N GLN A 498 8.06 -24.68 11.95
CA GLN A 498 8.65 -25.94 11.53
C GLN A 498 9.78 -25.72 10.48
N SER A 499 9.83 -24.53 9.90
CA SER A 499 10.92 -24.04 9.04
C SER A 499 11.03 -22.54 9.20
N ASN A 500 12.24 -22.00 9.28
CA ASN A 500 12.43 -20.55 9.41
C ASN A 500 11.80 -19.80 8.23
N GLY A 501 11.12 -18.71 8.54
CA GLY A 501 10.60 -17.76 7.57
C GLY A 501 11.63 -16.72 7.15
N VAL A 502 11.28 -15.98 6.11
CA VAL A 502 12.02 -14.81 5.62
C VAL A 502 11.05 -13.74 5.17
N ALA A 503 11.36 -12.49 5.49
CA ALA A 503 10.60 -11.31 5.06
C ALA A 503 11.43 -10.43 4.14
N TYR A 504 10.80 -9.95 3.08
CA TYR A 504 11.30 -8.95 2.16
C TYR A 504 10.42 -7.71 2.23
N LEU A 505 11.01 -6.57 2.61
CA LEU A 505 10.34 -5.27 2.70
C LEU A 505 10.91 -4.35 1.62
N GLU A 506 10.15 -4.12 0.55
CA GLU A 506 10.51 -3.24 -0.57
C GLU A 506 9.64 -1.99 -0.57
N ASN A 507 10.27 -0.83 -0.36
CA ASN A 507 9.62 0.48 -0.31
C ASN A 507 8.43 0.52 0.68
N CYS A 508 8.59 -0.15 1.83
CA CYS A 508 7.56 -0.19 2.86
C CYS A 508 7.77 0.91 3.91
N SER A 509 6.78 1.20 4.75
CA SER A 509 6.97 2.07 5.89
C SER A 509 6.26 1.61 7.15
N GLY A 510 6.80 1.92 8.33
CA GLY A 510 6.02 1.75 9.55
C GLY A 510 6.52 2.40 10.82
N GLY A 511 5.68 2.40 11.86
CA GLY A 511 5.96 3.06 13.12
C GLY A 511 4.70 3.69 13.75
N GLY A 512 4.76 4.99 14.00
CA GLY A 512 3.72 5.77 14.68
C GLY A 512 3.93 5.83 16.19
N VAL A 513 2.87 5.59 16.96
CA VAL A 513 2.95 5.39 18.42
C VAL A 513 3.56 4.03 18.81
N SER A 514 3.80 3.14 17.83
CA SER A 514 4.46 1.85 18.03
C SER A 514 5.87 2.02 18.63
N ASN A 515 6.25 1.16 19.59
CA ASN A 515 7.63 1.17 20.13
C ASN A 515 8.64 0.74 19.07
N TYR A 516 8.21 -0.13 18.15
CA TYR A 516 9.05 -0.68 17.10
C TYR A 516 8.43 -0.44 15.72
N ALA A 517 9.25 -0.03 14.75
CA ALA A 517 8.85 -0.12 13.35
C ALA A 517 8.83 -1.59 12.92
N ILE A 518 9.86 -2.35 13.32
CA ILE A 518 9.99 -3.78 13.04
C ILE A 518 10.41 -4.49 14.34
N GLY A 519 9.65 -5.51 14.72
CA GLY A 519 9.90 -6.39 15.86
C GLY A 519 10.01 -7.85 15.44
N THR A 520 10.84 -8.62 16.15
CA THR A 520 11.04 -10.04 15.86
C THR A 520 11.51 -10.81 17.11
N ASP A 521 11.45 -12.14 17.04
CA ASP A 521 12.03 -13.06 18.04
C ASP A 521 13.56 -13.25 17.92
N ASN A 522 14.21 -12.52 17.01
CA ASN A 522 15.66 -12.58 16.66
C ASN A 522 16.09 -13.85 15.88
N THR A 523 15.15 -14.70 15.51
CA THR A 523 15.43 -15.90 14.70
C THR A 523 14.99 -15.73 13.25
N PHE A 524 14.06 -14.81 12.98
CA PHE A 524 13.50 -14.53 11.65
C PHE A 524 14.50 -13.76 10.76
N ASP A 525 14.59 -14.15 9.48
CA ASP A 525 15.43 -13.44 8.50
C ASP A 525 14.63 -12.29 7.86
N ILE A 526 15.21 -11.09 7.83
CA ILE A 526 14.54 -9.88 7.34
C ILE A 526 15.47 -9.16 6.37
N LYS A 527 15.01 -9.02 5.13
CA LYS A 527 15.71 -8.36 4.04
C LYS A 527 15.00 -7.05 3.73
N ILE A 528 15.70 -5.94 3.97
CA ILE A 528 15.19 -4.60 3.72
C ILE A 528 15.80 -4.09 2.42
N LEU A 529 14.96 -3.83 1.43
CA LEU A 529 15.36 -3.18 0.18
C LEU A 529 15.13 -1.67 0.26
N LYS A 530 14.02 -1.23 0.86
CA LYS A 530 13.78 0.17 1.22
C LYS A 530 12.71 0.22 2.30
N PHE A 531 12.98 0.97 3.37
CA PHE A 531 12.05 1.11 4.48
C PHE A 531 12.12 2.50 5.10
N GLU A 532 10.97 3.10 5.36
CA GLU A 532 10.84 4.39 6.06
C GLU A 532 10.11 4.16 7.39
N GLY A 533 10.61 4.63 8.53
CA GLY A 533 9.88 4.37 9.77
C GLY A 533 10.28 5.19 10.98
N SER A 534 9.36 5.22 11.95
CA SER A 534 9.58 5.79 13.28
C SER A 534 9.59 4.70 14.34
N GLY A 535 10.39 4.87 15.38
CA GLY A 535 10.57 3.87 16.44
C GLY A 535 11.83 3.02 16.27
N ARG A 536 12.00 2.00 17.12
CA ARG A 536 13.20 1.15 17.11
C ARG A 536 13.02 0.00 16.11
N ILE A 537 14.12 -0.47 15.54
CA ILE A 537 14.18 -1.80 14.92
C ILE A 537 14.77 -2.72 15.99
N LEU A 538 13.98 -3.63 16.55
CA LEU A 538 14.49 -4.55 17.56
C LEU A 538 15.16 -5.74 16.87
N ASN A 539 16.49 -5.80 16.96
CA ASN A 539 17.27 -6.99 16.63
C ASN A 539 18.50 -7.05 17.56
N SER A 540 18.70 -8.15 18.29
CA SER A 540 19.89 -8.33 19.14
C SER A 540 21.18 -8.53 18.33
N THR A 541 21.10 -8.76 17.02
CA THR A 541 22.25 -8.84 16.12
C THR A 541 21.90 -8.31 14.74
N TRP A 542 22.39 -7.10 14.44
CA TRP A 542 22.36 -6.49 13.11
C TRP A 542 22.85 -7.39 11.96
N SER A 543 23.55 -8.50 12.25
CA SER A 543 24.04 -9.46 11.26
C SER A 543 22.96 -10.21 10.45
N LYS A 544 21.69 -10.18 10.88
CA LYS A 544 20.57 -10.86 10.17
C LYS A 544 19.65 -9.91 9.42
N ILE A 545 19.80 -8.60 9.57
CA ILE A 545 19.18 -7.66 8.65
C ILE A 545 20.17 -7.47 7.53
N THR A 546 19.97 -8.18 6.43
CA THR A 546 20.74 -7.91 5.22
C THR A 546 20.10 -6.70 4.56
N GLN A 547 20.66 -5.52 4.82
CA GLN A 547 20.32 -4.32 4.07
C GLN A 547 20.82 -4.53 2.63
N VAL A 548 19.89 -4.67 1.70
CA VAL A 548 20.22 -4.67 0.28
C VAL A 548 19.90 -3.25 -0.22
N GLU A 549 20.84 -2.33 0.05
CA GLU A 549 20.92 -0.94 -0.43
C GLU A 549 19.81 0.06 0.05
N GLY A 550 20.18 1.06 0.87
CA GLY A 550 19.37 2.30 1.08
C GLY A 550 19.06 2.65 2.55
N ILE A 551 19.43 3.87 2.98
CA ILE A 551 19.55 4.36 4.38
C ILE A 551 18.19 4.64 5.08
N VAL A 552 18.22 4.47 6.41
CA VAL A 552 17.27 4.81 7.49
C VAL A 552 16.62 6.20 7.38
#